data_AF-A0A2M8GAN8-F1
#
_entry.id   AF-A0A2M8GAN8-F1
#
_cell.length_a   1.000
_cell.length_b   1.000
_cell.length_c   1.000
_cell.angle_alpha   90.00
_cell.angle_beta   90.00
_cell.angle_gamma   90.00
#
_symmetry.space_group_name_H-M   'P 1'
#
loop_
_entity.id
_entity.type
_entity.pdbx_description
1 polymer ?
#
loop_
_entity_poly.entity_id
_entity_poly.type
_entity_poly.pdbx_seq_one_letter_code
_entity_poly.pdbx_strand_id
1 'polypeptide(L)' 'MADMDKEAAFMREYQLRFEKKLKENEIAVLEHWKGQLDKLITMKPEGIAALQMQMRRVSEMMANRIKLLSKE' A
#
# COMPACT_ATOMS: atom_id res chain seq x y z
N MET A 1 -30.23 -22.62 -17.86
CA MET A 1 -30.32 -22.26 -16.42
C MET A 1 -29.10 -22.73 -15.65
N ALA A 2 -28.77 -24.03 -15.62
CA ALA A 2 -27.60 -24.53 -14.87
C ALA A 2 -26.22 -23.93 -15.25
N ASP A 3 -25.97 -23.61 -16.52
CA ASP A 3 -24.71 -22.97 -16.93
C ASP A 3 -24.62 -21.48 -16.55
N MET A 4 -25.75 -20.77 -16.57
CA MET A 4 -25.83 -19.37 -16.10
C MET A 4 -25.61 -19.28 -14.58
N ASP A 5 -26.09 -20.27 -13.82
CA ASP A 5 -25.89 -20.34 -12.37
C ASP A 5 -24.42 -20.63 -12.00
N LYS A 6 -23.72 -21.45 -12.81
CA LYS A 6 -22.28 -21.72 -12.65
C LYS A 6 -21.44 -20.48 -12.94
N GLU A 7 -21.76 -19.75 -14.00
CA GLU A 7 -21.07 -18.51 -14.37
C GLU A 7 -21.26 -17.43 -13.29
N ALA A 8 -22.49 -17.28 -12.77
CA ALA A 8 -22.77 -16.36 -11.67
C ALA A 8 -22.08 -16.77 -10.35
N ALA A 9 -21.96 -18.07 -10.06
CA ALA A 9 -21.20 -18.57 -8.91
C ALA A 9 -19.70 -18.27 -9.06
N PHE A 10 -19.12 -18.50 -10.24
CA PHE A 10 -17.73 -18.20 -10.54
C PHE A 10 -17.42 -16.70 -10.43
N MET A 11 -18.28 -15.84 -10.98
CA MET A 11 -18.10 -14.38 -10.88
C MET A 11 -18.13 -13.88 -9.44
N ARG A 12 -19.00 -14.43 -8.59
CA ARG A 12 -19.05 -14.11 -7.16
C ARG A 12 -17.78 -14.55 -6.43
N GLU A 13 -17.29 -15.75 -6.71
CA GLU A 13 -16.05 -16.24 -6.12
C GLU A 13 -14.85 -15.39 -6.55
N TYR A 14 -14.80 -15.02 -7.84
CA TYR A 14 -13.77 -14.13 -8.37
C TYR A 14 -13.81 -12.75 -7.68
N GLN A 15 -15.00 -12.16 -7.53
CA GLN A 15 -15.17 -10.88 -6.84
C GLN A 15 -14.67 -10.96 -5.38
N LEU A 16 -15.05 -12.00 -4.63
CA LEU A 16 -14.59 -12.19 -3.25
C LEU A 16 -13.07 -12.31 -3.15
N ARG A 17 -12.45 -13.07 -4.07
CA ARG A 17 -10.99 -13.21 -4.13
C ARG A 17 -10.32 -11.88 -4.48
N PHE A 18 -10.92 -11.10 -5.38
CA PHE A 18 -10.42 -9.80 -5.78
C PHE A 18 -10.49 -8.79 -4.62
N GLU A 19 -11.63 -8.70 -3.94
CA GLU A 19 -11.80 -7.84 -2.77
C GLU A 19 -10.83 -8.21 -1.64
N LYS A 20 -10.63 -9.51 -1.39
CA LYS A 20 -9.64 -9.98 -0.43
C LYS A 20 -8.23 -9.52 -0.80
N LYS A 21 -7.83 -9.71 -2.07
CA LYS A 21 -6.51 -9.31 -2.56
C LYS A 21 -6.31 -7.79 -2.51
N LEU A 22 -7.36 -7.00 -2.78
CA LEU A 22 -7.30 -5.54 -2.63
C LEU A 22 -7.03 -5.15 -1.18
N LYS A 23 -7.76 -5.73 -0.22
CA LYS A 23 -7.55 -5.48 1.22
C LYS A 23 -6.14 -5.88 1.66
N GLU A 24 -5.65 -7.05 1.24
CA GLU A 24 -4.29 -7.51 1.54
C GLU A 24 -3.22 -6.55 1.00
N ASN A 25 -3.41 -6.03 -0.22
CA ASN A 25 -2.49 -5.05 -0.80
C ASN A 25 -2.53 -3.72 -0.03
N GLU A 26 -3.71 -3.22 0.31
CA GLU A 26 -3.86 -2.00 1.10
C GLU A 26 -3.16 -2.13 2.45
N ILE A 27 -3.36 -3.24 3.17
CA ILE A 27 -2.67 -3.53 4.44
C ILE A 27 -1.15 -3.53 4.23
N ALA A 28 -0.65 -4.25 3.22
CA ALA A 28 0.79 -4.32 2.96
C ALA A 28 1.41 -2.95 2.67
N VAL A 29 0.69 -2.07 1.96
CA VAL A 29 1.14 -0.69 1.71
C VAL A 29 1.17 0.12 3.00
N LEU A 30 0.14 0.00 3.85
CA LEU A 30 0.09 0.70 5.14
C LEU A 30 1.19 0.23 6.09
N GLU A 31 1.42 -1.09 6.19
CA GLU A 31 2.49 -1.67 7.00
C GLU A 31 3.88 -1.20 6.54
N HIS A 32 4.11 -1.13 5.23
CA HIS A 32 5.35 -0.61 4.68
C HIS A 32 5.60 0.83 5.15
N TRP A 33 4.63 1.73 5.00
CA TRP A 33 4.79 3.13 5.39
C TRP A 33 4.90 3.32 6.89
N LYS A 34 4.10 2.57 7.66
CA LYS A 34 4.23 2.54 9.12
C LYS A 34 5.65 2.14 9.52
N GLY A 35 6.22 1.11 8.91
CA GLY A 35 7.59 0.66 9.17
C GLY A 35 8.65 1.71 8.83
N GLN A 36 8.47 2.52 7.78
CA GLN A 36 9.37 3.64 7.50
C GLN A 36 9.26 4.75 8.56
N LEU A 37 8.05 5.05 9.02
CA LEU A 37 7.81 6.05 10.06
C LEU A 37 8.34 5.59 11.42
N ASP A 38 8.12 4.34 11.81
CA ASP A 38 8.64 3.78 13.07
C ASP A 38 10.18 3.85 13.13
N LYS A 39 10.86 3.65 11.99
CA LYS A 39 12.32 3.86 11.89
C LYS A 39 12.71 5.31 12.12
N LEU A 40 11.96 6.27 11.59
CA LEU A 40 12.22 7.69 11.83
C LEU A 40 12.01 8.08 13.30
N ILE A 41 10.98 7.52 13.94
CA ILE A 41 10.64 7.79 15.35
C ILE A 41 11.72 7.25 16.30
N THR A 42 12.26 6.07 16.00
CA THR A 42 13.27 5.40 16.84
C THR A 42 14.70 5.87 16.55
N MET A 43 14.91 6.55 15.43
CA MET A 43 16.21 7.13 15.05
C MET A 43 16.61 8.25 16.03
N LYS A 44 17.90 8.32 16.36
CA LYS A 44 18.50 9.45 17.08
C LYS A 44 19.23 10.34 16.08
N PRO A 45 18.56 11.36 15.50
CA PRO A 45 19.20 12.24 14.53
C PRO A 45 20.27 13.12 15.20
N GLU A 46 21.34 13.41 14.47
CA GLU A 46 22.42 14.31 14.89
C GLU A 46 21.97 15.79 14.96
N GLY A 47 20.73 16.09 14.55
CA GLY A 47 20.12 17.40 14.61
C GLY A 47 18.82 17.48 13.78
N ILE A 48 18.12 18.62 13.89
CA ILE A 48 16.83 18.85 13.22
C ILE A 48 16.96 18.75 11.69
N ALA A 49 18.07 19.25 11.12
CA ALA A 49 18.31 19.18 9.67
C ALA A 49 18.42 17.73 9.17
N ALA A 50 19.11 16.86 9.91
CA ALA A 50 19.23 15.45 9.57
C ALA A 50 17.86 14.74 9.62
N LEU A 51 17.03 15.05 10.62
CA LEU A 51 15.67 14.53 10.71
C LEU A 51 14.80 14.99 9.52
N GLN A 52 14.84 16.29 9.20
CA GLN A 52 14.09 16.84 8.06
C GLN A 52 14.50 16.20 6.73
N MET A 53 15.79 15.91 6.52
CA MET A 53 16.27 15.22 5.33
C MET A 53 15.69 13.80 5.23
N GLN A 54 15.69 13.05 6.32
CA GLN A 54 15.14 11.69 6.34
C GLN A 54 13.61 11.69 6.15
N MET A 55 12.90 12.66 6.72
CA MET A 55 11.46 12.85 6.47
C MET A 55 11.16 13.16 4.99
N ARG A 56 11.94 14.05 4.36
CA ARG A 56 11.79 14.35 2.93
C ARG A 56 11.99 13.11 2.08
N ARG A 57 13.00 12.29 2.39
CA ARG A 57 13.26 11.04 1.67
C ARG A 57 12.05 10.10 1.72
N VAL A 58 11.43 9.92 2.89
CA VAL A 58 10.22 9.08 3.01
C VAL A 58 9.06 9.68 2.20
N SER A 59 8.85 10.99 2.27
CA SER A 59 7.82 11.69 1.49
C SER A 59 8.03 11.56 -0.02
N GLU A 60 9.27 11.67 -0.51
CA GLU A 60 9.61 11.49 -1.93
C GLU A 60 9.37 10.06 -2.40
N MET A 61 9.69 9.05 -1.59
CA MET A 61 9.36 7.65 -1.89
C MET A 61 7.85 7.44 -2.02
N MET A 62 7.06 8.05 -1.13
CA MET A 62 5.59 8.02 -1.22
C MET A 62 5.10 8.69 -2.51
N ALA A 63 5.59 9.88 -2.81
CA ALA A 63 5.21 10.64 -4.02
C ALA A 63 5.55 9.87 -5.31
N ASN A 64 6.73 9.24 -5.37
CA ASN A 64 7.12 8.41 -6.50
C ASN A 64 6.20 7.20 -6.67
N ARG A 65 5.81 6.54 -5.57
CA ARG A 65 4.90 5.39 -5.62
C ARG A 65 3.49 5.82 -6.04
N ILE A 66 2.99 6.94 -5.52
CA ILE A 66 1.71 7.53 -5.94
C ILE A 66 1.75 7.81 -7.44
N LYS A 67 2.78 8.52 -7.92
CA LYS A 67 2.94 8.84 -9.34
C LYS A 67 3.01 7.60 -10.22
N LEU A 68 3.66 6.53 -9.77
CA LEU A 68 3.74 5.27 -10.50
C LEU A 68 2.36 4.58 -10.57
N LEU A 69 1.62 4.54 -9.46
CA LEU A 69 0.31 3.89 -9.38
C LEU A 69 -0.81 4.68 -10.07
N SER A 70 -0.67 6.00 -10.17
CA SER A 70 -1.61 6.88 -10.88
C SER A 70 -1.33 7.00 -12.38
N LYS A 71 -0.26 6.38 -12.89
CA LYS A 71 -0.03 6.27 -14.34
C LYS A 71 -0.81 5.07 -14.87
N GLU A 72 -1.83 5.37 -15.65
CA GLU A 72 -2.50 4.42 -16.56
C GLU A 72 -1.58 4.04 -17.74
#